data_AF-A0A8T5UZ07-F1
#
_entry.id   AF-A0A8T5UZ07-F1
#
_cell.length_a   1.000
_cell.length_b   1.000
_cell.length_c   1.000
_cell.angle_alpha   90.00
_cell.angle_beta   90.00
_cell.angle_gamma   90.00
#
_symmetry.space_group_name_H-M   'P 1'
#
loop_
_entity.id
_entity.type
_entity.pdbx_description
1 polymer ?
#
loop_
_entity_poly.entity_id
_entity_poly.type
_entity_poly.pdbx_seq_one_letter_code
_entity_poly.pdbx_strand_id
1 'polypeptide(L)'
;MMAAQFHIEIVGELEHILPSCKFLVPSAILRELGRIKNRSKGKNRVAASIALKIATSPPFEVMEMQIMDGESVDDALLRLSEKSRILCTNDRELKRKAREMNINIIYLRQRKYLDVDGHLNL
;
A
#
# COMPACT_ATOMS: atom_id res chain seq x y z
N MET A 1 -1.92 -1.99 7.18
CA MET A 1 -2.48 -2.28 8.53
C MET A 1 -3.99 -2.08 8.63
N MET A 2 -4.56 -0.99 8.10
CA MET A 2 -6.00 -0.70 8.24
C MET A 2 -6.92 -1.82 7.75
N ALA A 3 -6.65 -2.43 6.59
CA ALA A 3 -7.41 -3.58 6.11
C ALA A 3 -7.49 -4.71 7.15
N ALA A 4 -6.37 -5.03 7.81
CA ALA A 4 -6.35 -6.01 8.89
C ALA A 4 -7.11 -5.56 10.15
N GLN A 5 -7.10 -4.27 10.48
CA GLN A 5 -7.85 -3.73 11.63
C GLN A 5 -9.37 -3.78 11.41
N PHE A 6 -9.80 -3.63 10.16
CA PHE A 6 -11.21 -3.62 9.77
C PHE A 6 -11.68 -4.93 9.16
N HIS A 7 -10.84 -5.97 9.16
CA HIS A 7 -11.15 -7.31 8.65
C HIS A 7 -11.57 -7.31 7.17
N ILE A 8 -10.92 -6.48 6.36
CA ILE A 8 -11.17 -6.36 4.92
C ILE A 8 -10.32 -7.39 4.16
N GLU A 9 -10.96 -8.10 3.25
CA GLU A 9 -10.32 -9.02 2.32
C GLU A 9 -9.65 -8.20 1.20
N ILE A 10 -8.38 -7.81 1.44
CA ILE A 10 -7.69 -6.84 0.58
C ILE A 10 -7.27 -7.42 -0.77
N VAL A 11 -7.01 -8.73 -0.84
CA VAL A 11 -6.48 -9.36 -2.06
C VAL A 11 -7.56 -9.40 -3.13
N GLY A 12 -8.72 -9.95 -2.81
CA GLY A 12 -9.86 -10.05 -3.71
C GLY A 12 -10.41 -8.68 -4.11
N GLU A 13 -10.41 -7.67 -3.23
CA GLU A 13 -10.78 -6.32 -3.64
C GLU A 13 -9.77 -5.70 -4.61
N LEU A 14 -8.46 -5.91 -4.40
CA LEU A 14 -7.45 -5.47 -5.36
C LEU A 14 -7.54 -6.20 -6.69
N GLU A 15 -7.75 -7.53 -6.69
CA GLU A 15 -7.94 -8.32 -7.91
C GLU A 15 -9.24 -7.95 -8.64
N HIS A 16 -10.29 -7.56 -7.91
CA HIS A 16 -11.52 -7.06 -8.52
C HIS A 16 -11.30 -5.71 -9.22
N ILE A 17 -10.55 -4.81 -8.59
CA ILE A 17 -10.24 -3.48 -9.15
C ILE A 17 -9.18 -3.59 -10.26
N LEU A 18 -8.20 -4.49 -10.13
CA LEU A 18 -7.02 -4.61 -11.00
C LEU A 18 -6.76 -6.07 -11.42
N PRO A 19 -7.63 -6.69 -12.22
CA PRO A 19 -7.62 -8.14 -12.48
C PRO A 19 -6.40 -8.67 -13.24
N SER A 20 -5.61 -7.80 -13.88
CA SER A 20 -4.44 -8.20 -14.69
C SER A 20 -3.16 -7.49 -14.29
N CYS A 21 -3.13 -6.90 -13.09
CA CYS A 21 -1.95 -6.19 -12.58
C CYS A 21 -1.15 -7.05 -11.60
N LYS A 22 0.17 -6.81 -11.59
CA LYS A 22 1.04 -7.29 -10.51
C LYS A 22 0.98 -6.34 -9.34
N PHE A 23 0.94 -6.86 -8.12
CA PHE A 23 0.96 -6.06 -6.91
C PHE A 23 2.36 -6.06 -6.31
N LEU A 24 2.98 -4.88 -6.24
CA LEU A 24 4.32 -4.71 -5.73
C LEU A 24 4.29 -4.17 -4.31
N VAL A 25 5.08 -4.78 -3.42
CA VAL A 25 5.30 -4.27 -2.06
C VAL A 25 6.77 -3.91 -1.88
N PRO A 26 7.09 -2.62 -1.67
CA PRO A 26 8.45 -2.20 -1.38
C PRO A 26 9.00 -2.81 -0.08
N SER A 27 10.23 -3.32 -0.12
CA SER A 27 10.92 -3.94 1.02
C SER A 27 10.98 -3.03 2.25
N ALA A 28 11.08 -1.71 2.04
CA ALA A 28 11.05 -0.70 3.09
C ALA A 28 9.74 -0.72 3.91
N ILE A 29 8.60 -0.93 3.27
CA ILE A 29 7.29 -1.01 3.92
C ILE A 29 7.19 -2.29 4.76
N LEU A 30 7.76 -3.40 4.29
CA LEU A 30 7.83 -4.63 5.08
C LEU A 30 8.70 -4.44 6.33
N ARG A 31 9.83 -3.73 6.21
CA ARG A 31 10.68 -3.40 7.37
C ARG A 31 9.93 -2.53 8.38
N GLU A 32 9.17 -1.54 7.92
CA GLU A 32 8.35 -0.70 8.80
C GLU A 32 7.27 -1.51 9.52
N LEU A 33 6.51 -2.34 8.79
CA LEU A 33 5.54 -3.27 9.38
C LEU A 33 6.18 -4.19 10.41
N GLY A 34 7.38 -4.70 10.13
CA GLY A 34 8.17 -5.51 11.06
C GLY A 34 8.52 -4.75 12.35
N ARG A 35 8.96 -3.49 12.24
CA ARG A 35 9.23 -2.63 13.40
C ARG A 35 7.96 -2.38 14.22
N ILE A 36 6.84 -2.07 13.57
CA ILE A 36 5.55 -1.84 14.25
C ILE A 36 5.12 -3.11 14.97
N LYS A 37 5.19 -4.28 14.32
CA LYS A 37 4.88 -5.59 14.91
C LYS A 37 5.70 -5.84 16.18
N ASN A 38 6.99 -5.54 16.15
CA ASN A 38 7.90 -5.82 17.27
C ASN A 38 7.75 -4.83 18.43
N ARG A 39 7.45 -3.56 18.15
CA ARG A 39 7.34 -2.49 19.17
C ARG A 39 5.93 -2.35 19.77
N SER A 40 4.90 -2.79 19.05
CA SER A 40 3.51 -2.64 19.47
C SER A 40 3.03 -3.81 20.34
N LYS A 41 1.92 -3.59 21.06
CA LYS A 41 1.18 -4.62 21.81
C LYS A 41 -0.28 -4.67 21.35
N GLY A 42 -1.00 -5.71 21.76
CA GLY A 42 -2.44 -5.86 21.52
C GLY A 42 -2.82 -5.77 20.04
N LYS A 43 -3.92 -5.05 19.76
CA LYS A 43 -4.52 -4.94 18.42
C LYS A 43 -3.54 -4.45 17.34
N ASN A 44 -2.64 -3.53 17.67
CA ASN A 44 -1.66 -3.00 16.70
C ASN A 44 -0.62 -4.05 16.29
N ARG A 45 -0.14 -4.87 17.23
CA ARG A 45 0.77 -5.98 16.92
C ARG A 45 0.09 -7.05 16.07
N VAL A 46 -1.17 -7.36 16.37
CA VAL A 46 -1.98 -8.30 15.58
C VAL A 46 -2.17 -7.77 14.16
N ALA A 47 -2.60 -6.52 14.00
CA ALA A 47 -2.79 -5.91 12.68
C ALA A 47 -1.50 -5.83 11.86
N ALA A 48 -0.36 -5.51 12.49
CA ALA A 48 0.94 -5.50 11.80
C ALA A 48 1.38 -6.91 11.39
N SER A 49 1.15 -7.92 12.24
CA SER A 49 1.43 -9.32 11.92
C SER A 49 0.62 -9.82 10.71
N ILE A 50 -0.68 -9.53 10.69
CA ILE A 50 -1.58 -9.92 9.59
C ILE A 50 -1.18 -9.17 8.31
N ALA A 51 -0.96 -7.85 8.39
CA ALA A 51 -0.55 -7.05 7.24
C ALA A 51 0.77 -7.55 6.65
N LEU A 52 1.76 -7.90 7.49
CA LEU A 52 3.03 -8.45 7.03
C LEU A 52 2.84 -9.82 6.35
N LYS A 53 1.98 -10.69 6.89
CA LYS A 53 1.68 -12.00 6.28
C LYS A 53 1.04 -11.83 4.91
N ILE A 54 0.03 -10.95 4.79
CA ILE A 54 -0.64 -10.66 3.51
C ILE A 54 0.36 -10.10 2.50
N ALA A 55 1.12 -9.06 2.88
CA ALA A 55 2.04 -8.36 1.98
C ALA A 55 3.26 -9.19 1.53
N THR A 56 3.46 -10.38 2.10
CA THR A 56 4.52 -11.33 1.73
C THR A 56 3.97 -12.62 1.12
N SER A 57 2.65 -12.70 0.93
CA SER A 57 1.97 -13.84 0.30
C SER A 57 1.52 -13.47 -1.12
N PRO A 58 1.30 -14.46 -2.01
CA PRO A 58 0.65 -14.21 -3.29
C PRO A 58 -0.69 -13.47 -3.12
N PRO A 59 -1.07 -12.60 -4.07
CA PRO A 59 -0.39 -12.25 -5.33
C PRO A 59 0.71 -11.17 -5.22
N PHE A 60 1.13 -10.77 -4.02
CA PHE A 60 2.12 -9.71 -3.85
C PHE A 60 3.54 -10.18 -4.17
N GLU A 61 4.27 -9.37 -4.95
CA GLU A 61 5.70 -9.51 -5.21
C GLU A 61 6.48 -8.45 -4.41
N VAL A 62 7.50 -8.88 -3.66
CA VAL A 62 8.36 -7.96 -2.91
C VAL A 62 9.41 -7.37 -3.86
N MET A 63 9.53 -6.05 -3.87
CA MET A 63 10.56 -5.36 -4.63
C MET A 63 11.49 -4.55 -3.74
N GLU A 64 12.76 -4.47 -4.11
CA GLU A 64 13.68 -3.55 -3.46
C GLU A 64 13.38 -2.09 -3.86
N MET A 65 13.37 -1.21 -2.86
CA MET A 65 13.17 0.22 -3.05
C MET A 65 14.44 0.95 -2.66
N GLN A 66 15.04 1.58 -3.67
CA GLN A 66 16.15 2.51 -3.46
C GLN A 66 15.59 3.84 -3.01
N ILE A 67 16.21 4.40 -1.97
CA ILE A 67 15.96 5.77 -1.49
C ILE A 67 17.15 6.60 -1.94
N MET A 68 16.90 7.66 -2.71
CA MET A 68 17.92 8.56 -3.23
C MET A 68 18.36 9.57 -2.16
N ASP A 69 19.52 10.22 -2.37
CA ASP A 69 20.01 11.24 -1.43
C ASP A 69 19.01 12.39 -1.29
N GLY A 70 18.63 12.69 -0.04
CA GLY A 70 17.61 13.70 0.28
C GLY A 70 16.16 13.26 0.05
N GLU A 71 15.91 12.04 -0.41
CA GLU A 71 14.57 11.51 -0.67
C GLU A 71 13.97 10.89 0.61
N SER A 72 12.70 11.21 0.90
CA SER A 72 11.96 10.51 1.96
C SER A 72 11.42 9.16 1.46
N VAL A 73 10.99 8.28 2.37
CA VAL A 73 10.31 7.02 2.00
C VAL A 73 9.07 7.30 1.15
N ASP A 74 8.31 8.33 1.50
CA ASP A 74 7.10 8.73 0.80
C ASP A 74 7.40 9.25 -0.61
N ASP A 75 8.47 10.02 -0.78
CA ASP A 75 8.88 10.51 -2.10
C ASP A 75 9.37 9.34 -2.99
N ALA A 76 10.10 8.37 -2.42
CA ALA A 76 10.50 7.16 -3.13
C ALA A 76 9.30 6.31 -3.58
N LEU A 77 8.25 6.19 -2.74
CA LEU A 77 6.99 5.52 -3.12
C LEU A 77 6.31 6.22 -4.30
N LEU A 78 6.21 7.55 -4.25
CA LEU A 78 5.61 8.33 -5.33
C LEU A 78 6.38 8.17 -6.64
N ARG A 79 7.71 8.26 -6.60
CA ARG A 79 8.59 8.01 -7.76
C ARG A 79 8.41 6.60 -8.33
N LEU A 80 8.32 5.57 -7.48
CA LEU A 80 8.05 4.21 -7.95
C LEU A 80 6.67 4.10 -8.62
N SER A 81 5.66 4.77 -8.06
CA SER A 81 4.29 4.79 -8.58
C SER A 81 4.12 5.59 -9.87
N GLU A 82 5.09 6.41 -10.29
CA GLU A 82 5.05 7.07 -11.60
C GLU A 82 5.05 6.06 -12.76
N LYS A 83 5.68 4.90 -12.57
CA LYS A 83 5.74 3.85 -13.61
C LYS A 83 4.42 3.12 -13.74
N SER A 84 3.81 2.73 -12.61
CA SER A 84 2.54 2.01 -12.58
C SER A 84 1.32 2.92 -12.77
N ARG A 85 1.47 4.22 -12.50
CA ARG A 85 0.38 5.21 -12.39
C ARG A 85 -0.66 4.85 -11.34
N ILE A 86 -0.32 3.98 -10.38
CA ILE A 86 -1.21 3.55 -9.30
C ILE A 86 -0.43 3.50 -7.97
N LEU A 87 -1.02 4.06 -6.92
CA LEU A 87 -0.55 3.96 -5.54
C LEU A 87 -1.69 3.51 -4.62
N CYS A 88 -1.46 2.47 -3.81
CA CYS A 88 -2.41 2.07 -2.77
C CYS A 88 -2.05 2.74 -1.44
N THR A 89 -2.80 3.75 -1.02
CA THR A 89 -2.54 4.46 0.24
C THR A 89 -3.78 5.14 0.82
N ASN A 90 -3.86 5.15 2.14
CA ASN A 90 -4.86 5.89 2.88
C ASN A 90 -4.32 7.19 3.48
N ASP A 91 -3.01 7.43 3.40
CA ASP A 91 -2.37 8.62 3.94
C ASP A 91 -2.84 9.87 3.16
N ARG A 92 -3.18 10.94 3.88
CA ARG A 92 -3.78 12.13 3.28
C ARG A 92 -2.77 12.93 2.46
N GLU A 93 -1.53 13.05 2.92
CA GLU A 93 -0.50 13.82 2.24
C GLU A 93 0.03 13.09 1.01
N LEU A 94 0.26 11.78 1.12
CA LEU A 94 0.62 10.95 -0.04
C LEU A 94 -0.45 10.99 -1.13
N LYS A 95 -1.74 10.94 -0.76
CA LYS A 95 -2.82 11.10 -1.73
C LYS A 95 -2.79 12.45 -2.43
N ARG A 96 -2.55 13.54 -1.68
CA ARG A 96 -2.45 14.88 -2.28
C ARG A 96 -1.30 14.94 -3.29
N LYS A 97 -0.10 14.50 -2.89
CA LYS A 97 1.08 14.46 -3.76
C LYS A 97 0.87 13.57 -4.99
N ALA A 98 0.29 12.38 -4.81
CA ALA A 98 -0.01 11.45 -5.90
C ALA A 98 -0.94 12.07 -6.96
N ARG A 99 -1.99 12.82 -6.53
CA ARG A 99 -2.87 13.54 -7.47
C ARG A 99 -2.13 14.59 -8.28
N GLU A 100 -1.26 15.37 -7.64
CA GLU A 100 -0.43 16.38 -8.31
C GLU A 100 0.49 15.77 -9.37
N MET A 101 0.85 14.49 -9.18
CA MET A 101 1.69 13.71 -10.11
C MET A 101 0.87 12.89 -11.12
N ASN A 102 -0.47 13.03 -11.16
CA ASN A 102 -1.37 12.22 -11.99
C ASN A 102 -1.22 10.70 -11.77
N ILE A 103 -1.05 10.30 -10.51
CA ILE A 103 -1.03 8.90 -10.07
C ILE A 103 -2.42 8.58 -9.51
N ASN A 104 -3.04 7.52 -10.05
CA ASN A 104 -4.32 7.01 -9.53
C ASN A 104 -4.12 6.42 -8.14
N ILE A 105 -5.13 6.55 -7.28
CA ILE A 105 -5.03 6.12 -5.88
C ILE A 105 -6.07 5.05 -5.61
N ILE A 106 -5.64 3.94 -5.04
CA ILE A 106 -6.54 2.96 -4.40
C ILE A 106 -6.47 3.17 -2.89
N TYR A 107 -7.62 3.26 -2.23
CA TYR A 107 -7.66 3.55 -0.80
C TYR A 107 -8.86 2.91 -0.12
N LEU A 108 -8.73 2.60 1.18
CA LEU A 108 -9.85 2.11 1.96
C LEU A 108 -10.85 3.25 2.23
N ARG A 109 -12.08 3.10 1.74
CA ARG A 109 -13.18 4.04 1.94
C ARG A 109 -14.16 3.51 2.99
N GLN A 110 -14.62 4.43 3.85
CA GLN A 110 -15.56 4.14 4.96
C GLN A 110 -15.13 2.98 5.88
N ARG A 111 -13.85 2.58 5.87
CA ARG A 111 -13.33 1.41 6.59
C ARG A 111 -13.99 0.09 6.17
N LYS A 112 -14.52 0.00 4.95
CA LYS A 112 -15.34 -1.12 4.49
C LYS A 112 -14.92 -1.73 3.16
N TYR A 113 -14.46 -0.91 2.21
CA TYR A 113 -14.15 -1.35 0.86
C TYR A 113 -13.06 -0.46 0.25
N LEU A 114 -12.33 -0.96 -0.74
CA LEU A 114 -11.42 -0.18 -1.56
C LEU A 114 -12.19 0.65 -2.59
N ASP A 115 -11.78 1.90 -2.75
CA ASP A 115 -12.30 2.80 -3.77
C ASP A 115 -11.13 3.40 -4.56
N VAL A 116 -11.43 3.91 -5.75
CA VAL A 116 -10.45 4.48 -6.68
C VAL A 116 -10.66 5.98 -6.77
N ASP A 117 -9.56 6.72 -6.68
CA ASP A 117 -9.52 8.15 -6.97
C ASP A 117 -8.59 8.36 -8.17
N GLY A 118 -9.20 8.71 -9.31
CA GLY A 118 -8.55 8.80 -10.61
C GLY A 118 -9.27 7.99 -11.69
N HIS A 119 -8.61 7.76 -12.81
CA HIS A 119 -9.13 6.99 -13.95
C HIS A 119 -8.19 5.83 -14.26
N LEU A 120 -8.66 4.60 -14.04
CA LEU A 120 -7.91 3.39 -14.39
C LEU A 120 -8.20 3.04 -15.85
N ASN A 121 -7.16 3.02 -16.69
CA ASN A 121 -7.24 2.47 -18.04
C ASN A 121 -6.81 1.01 -17.94
N LEU A 122 -7.77 0.11 -17.67
CA LEU A 122 -7.55 -1.32 -17.49
C LEU A 122 -7.82 -2.09 -18.79
#